data_AF-A0A8B7IT53-F1
#
_entry.id   AF-A0A8B7IT53-F1
#
_cell.length_a   1.000
_cell.length_b   1.000
_cell.length_c   1.000
_cell.angle_alpha   90.00
_cell.angle_beta   90.00
_cell.angle_gamma   90.00
#
_symmetry.space_group_name_H-M   'P 1'
#
loop_
_entity.id
_entity.type
_entity.pdbx_description
1 polymer ?
#
loop_
_entity_poly.entity_id
_entity_poly.type
_entity_poly.pdbx_seq_one_letter_code
_entity_poly.pdbx_strand_id
1 'polypeptide(L)'
;MKTRSAELGVKDYFLFCEILMQRPIHMGQLALANVLTREETAYMQDMAKHHFERIMRVLRDLPRPMLLVFRNINTVRSINVALGAPVDRYFLMAKSAVRSFSRLSGQKSSGIRGSSVFRWLRVAWESLKFEVALRLETISMKLTASVLRVLASWGLLAQSEQIYEYLQA
;
A
#
# COMPACT_ATOMS: atom_id res chain seq x y z
N MET A 1 -8.30 4.42 1.22
CA MET A 1 -7.13 5.31 1.00
C MET A 1 -7.48 6.80 0.87
N LYS A 2 -8.55 7.19 0.16
CA LYS A 2 -8.96 8.60 -0.02
C LYS A 2 -8.97 9.44 1.26
N THR A 3 -9.60 8.97 2.33
CA THR A 3 -9.65 9.67 3.62
C THR A 3 -8.28 9.89 4.25
N ARG A 4 -7.42 8.86 4.26
CA ARG A 4 -6.07 8.93 4.83
C ARG A 4 -5.13 9.83 4.02
N SER A 5 -5.29 9.84 2.71
CA SER A 5 -4.58 10.79 1.82
C SER A 5 -4.98 12.23 2.12
N ALA A 6 -6.29 12.48 2.32
CA ALA A 6 -6.80 13.81 2.65
C ALA A 6 -6.31 14.31 4.03
N GLU A 7 -6.18 13.40 5.01
CA GLU A 7 -5.56 13.72 6.32
C GLU A 7 -4.09 14.19 6.17
N LEU A 8 -3.40 13.78 5.10
CA LEU A 8 -2.05 14.23 4.75
C LEU A 8 -2.04 15.42 3.78
N GLY A 9 -3.19 16.05 3.49
CA GLY A 9 -3.29 17.19 2.58
C GLY A 9 -3.29 16.82 1.09
N VAL A 10 -3.21 15.55 0.73
CA VAL A 10 -3.10 15.11 -0.67
C VAL A 10 -4.45 14.74 -1.25
N LYS A 11 -4.86 15.43 -2.31
CA LYS A 11 -6.12 15.18 -3.04
C LYS A 11 -6.02 13.98 -3.98
N ASP A 12 -4.90 13.85 -4.66
CA ASP A 12 -4.64 12.78 -5.64
C ASP A 12 -4.15 11.52 -4.93
N TYR A 13 -5.08 10.81 -4.29
CA TYR A 13 -4.75 9.65 -3.48
C TYR A 13 -4.17 8.49 -4.30
N PHE A 14 -4.52 8.38 -5.58
CA PHE A 14 -4.04 7.28 -6.42
C PHE A 14 -2.56 7.48 -6.74
N LEU A 15 -2.20 8.65 -7.27
CA LEU A 15 -0.80 8.99 -7.54
C LEU A 15 0.04 9.00 -6.27
N PHE A 16 -0.52 9.46 -5.15
CA PHE A 16 0.13 9.37 -3.84
C PHE A 16 0.48 7.93 -3.46
N CYS A 17 -0.45 6.99 -3.62
CA CYS A 17 -0.19 5.60 -3.33
C CYS A 17 0.88 5.02 -4.28
N GLU A 18 0.88 5.35 -5.57
CA GLU A 18 1.93 4.91 -6.51
C GLU A 18 3.32 5.44 -6.13
N ILE A 19 3.41 6.71 -5.71
CA ILE A 19 4.65 7.31 -5.19
C ILE A 19 5.09 6.59 -3.91
N LEU A 20 4.16 6.34 -2.98
CA LEU A 20 4.43 5.67 -1.70
C LEU A 20 4.90 4.23 -1.88
N MET A 21 4.26 3.49 -2.78
CA MET A 21 4.62 2.12 -3.11
C MET A 21 5.86 2.07 -4.00
N GLN A 22 6.17 3.14 -4.73
CA GLN A 22 7.19 3.17 -5.78
C GLN A 22 6.94 2.10 -6.85
N ARG A 23 5.68 1.94 -7.22
CA ARG A 23 5.20 0.96 -8.19
C ARG A 23 3.81 1.38 -8.68
N PRO A 24 3.45 1.09 -9.95
CA PRO A 24 2.06 1.19 -10.39
C PRO A 24 1.13 0.41 -9.47
N ILE A 25 -0.08 0.94 -9.29
CA ILE A 25 -1.13 0.27 -8.52
C ILE A 25 -2.18 -0.25 -9.48
N HIS A 26 -2.21 -1.57 -9.59
CA HIS A 26 -3.26 -2.28 -10.34
C HIS A 26 -4.32 -2.76 -9.34
N MET A 27 -5.54 -2.26 -9.45
CA MET A 27 -6.62 -2.61 -8.53
C MET A 27 -7.08 -4.07 -8.66
N GLY A 28 -6.76 -4.74 -9.77
CA GLY A 28 -7.06 -6.16 -10.01
C GLY A 28 -5.98 -7.16 -9.54
N GLN A 29 -4.74 -6.71 -9.31
CA GLN A 29 -3.63 -7.59 -8.88
C GLN A 29 -3.24 -7.32 -7.42
N LEU A 30 -3.52 -8.30 -6.56
CA LEU A 30 -3.19 -8.25 -5.13
C LEU A 30 -1.77 -8.73 -4.80
N ALA A 31 -1.16 -9.51 -5.70
CA ALA A 31 0.20 -10.00 -5.51
C ALA A 31 1.18 -9.04 -6.19
N LEU A 32 1.73 -8.13 -5.40
CA LEU A 32 2.85 -7.31 -5.85
C LEU A 32 4.10 -8.20 -5.83
N ALA A 33 4.63 -8.55 -7.00
CA ALA A 33 5.89 -9.29 -7.07
C ALA A 33 7.01 -8.56 -6.30
N ASN A 34 8.00 -9.25 -5.77
CA ASN A 34 9.04 -8.55 -5.00
C ASN A 34 9.95 -7.66 -5.87
N VAL A 35 9.92 -7.87 -7.19
CA VAL A 35 10.69 -7.13 -8.21
C VAL A 35 9.73 -6.47 -9.21
N LEU A 36 10.11 -5.28 -9.69
CA LEU A 36 9.41 -4.60 -10.78
C LEU A 36 9.63 -5.33 -12.10
N THR A 37 8.57 -5.54 -12.86
CA THR A 37 8.67 -6.01 -14.24
C THR A 37 9.21 -4.91 -15.16
N ARG A 38 9.62 -5.29 -16.37
CA ARG A 38 10.05 -4.33 -17.39
C ARG A 38 8.93 -3.37 -17.79
N GLU A 39 7.71 -3.87 -17.90
CA GLU A 39 6.52 -3.09 -18.23
C GLU A 39 6.22 -2.04 -17.16
N GLU A 40 6.23 -2.44 -15.89
CA GLU A 40 6.05 -1.51 -14.77
C GLU A 40 7.16 -0.47 -14.70
N THR A 41 8.40 -0.86 -15.03
CA THR A 41 9.53 0.06 -15.10
C THR A 41 9.32 1.08 -16.22
N ALA A 42 8.88 0.65 -17.39
CA ALA A 42 8.58 1.53 -18.52
C ALA A 42 7.43 2.49 -18.18
N TYR A 43 6.34 1.99 -17.59
CA TYR A 43 5.23 2.81 -17.11
C TYR A 43 5.68 3.87 -16.12
N MET A 44 6.49 3.51 -15.12
CA MET A 44 6.99 4.48 -14.14
C MET A 44 7.91 5.53 -14.76
N GLN A 45 8.73 5.15 -15.75
CA GLN A 45 9.57 6.09 -16.49
C GLN A 45 8.74 7.05 -17.34
N ASP A 46 7.71 6.55 -17.99
CA ASP A 46 6.78 7.35 -18.79
C ASP A 46 5.99 8.33 -17.92
N MET A 47 5.42 7.83 -16.81
CA MET A 47 4.72 8.63 -15.81
C MET A 47 5.62 9.73 -15.23
N ALA A 48 6.89 9.44 -14.95
CA ALA A 48 7.85 10.44 -14.50
C ALA A 48 8.15 11.53 -15.56
N LYS A 49 8.14 11.19 -16.85
CA LYS A 49 8.39 12.14 -17.95
C LYS A 49 7.17 13.02 -18.23
N HIS A 50 5.99 12.42 -18.30
CA HIS A 50 4.77 13.10 -18.76
C HIS A 50 3.93 13.69 -17.62
N HIS A 51 4.09 13.20 -16.39
CA HIS A 51 3.27 13.62 -15.25
C HIS A 51 4.08 14.20 -14.08
N PHE A 52 5.31 14.68 -14.34
CA PHE A 52 6.19 15.26 -13.32
C PHE A 52 5.53 16.39 -12.52
N GLU A 53 4.84 17.32 -13.18
CA GLU A 53 4.08 18.41 -12.54
C GLU A 53 3.07 17.88 -11.50
N ARG A 54 2.38 16.81 -11.82
CA ARG A 54 1.37 16.18 -10.96
C ARG A 54 2.02 15.50 -9.75
N ILE A 55 3.16 14.83 -9.97
CA ILE A 55 4.00 14.26 -8.89
C ILE A 55 4.48 15.38 -7.95
N MET A 56 5.02 16.47 -8.50
CA MET A 56 5.54 17.58 -7.71
C MET A 56 4.46 18.27 -6.89
N ARG A 57 3.23 18.36 -7.40
CA ARG A 57 2.07 18.84 -6.65
C ARG A 57 1.77 17.96 -5.45
N VAL A 58 1.70 16.64 -5.64
CA VAL A 58 1.49 15.68 -4.54
C VAL A 58 2.61 15.79 -3.49
N LEU A 59 3.86 15.88 -3.91
CA LEU A 59 4.99 16.01 -2.98
C LEU A 59 5.00 17.34 -2.22
N ARG A 60 4.50 18.42 -2.83
CA ARG A 60 4.38 19.75 -2.20
C ARG A 60 3.25 19.80 -1.16
N ASP A 61 2.15 19.10 -1.42
CA ASP A 61 0.99 19.05 -0.53
C ASP A 61 1.26 18.26 0.75
N LEU A 62 2.23 17.34 0.72
CA LEU A 62 2.57 16.49 1.86
C LEU A 62 3.26 17.25 3.00
N PRO A 63 3.06 16.81 4.27
CA PRO A 63 3.86 17.30 5.39
C PRO A 63 5.35 17.00 5.14
N ARG A 64 6.23 17.99 5.36
CA ARG A 64 7.69 17.85 5.14
C ARG A 64 8.30 16.56 5.73
N PRO A 65 7.92 16.08 6.93
CA PRO A 65 8.44 14.82 7.46
C PRO A 65 8.17 13.59 6.58
N MET A 66 7.11 13.58 5.76
CA MET A 66 6.82 12.47 4.85
C MET A 66 7.90 12.27 3.78
N LEU A 67 8.66 13.31 3.42
CA LEU A 67 9.78 13.17 2.49
C LEU A 67 10.90 12.28 3.08
N LEU A 68 11.08 12.31 4.40
CA LEU A 68 12.00 11.42 5.10
C LEU A 68 11.49 9.98 5.12
N VAL A 69 10.17 9.80 5.24
CA VAL A 69 9.54 8.48 5.11
C VAL A 69 9.80 7.92 3.72
N PHE A 70 9.59 8.69 2.65
CA PHE A 70 9.94 8.23 1.29
C PHE A 70 11.41 7.89 1.15
N ARG A 71 12.32 8.70 1.71
CA ARG A 71 13.75 8.38 1.69
C ARG A 71 14.05 7.05 2.38
N ASN A 72 13.42 6.78 3.51
CA ASN A 72 13.56 5.50 4.21
C ASN A 72 13.01 4.33 3.38
N ILE A 73 11.84 4.49 2.77
CA ILE A 73 11.24 3.48 1.88
C ILE A 73 12.18 3.17 0.71
N ASN A 74 12.81 4.20 0.11
CA ASN A 74 13.78 4.04 -0.97
C ASN A 74 14.99 3.20 -0.53
N THR A 75 15.52 3.46 0.68
CA THR A 75 16.63 2.69 1.24
C THR A 75 16.25 1.24 1.51
N VAL A 76 15.08 0.99 2.10
CA VAL A 76 14.58 -0.38 2.33
C VAL A 76 14.41 -1.11 1.00
N ARG A 77 13.89 -0.44 -0.04
CA ARG A 77 13.78 -1.00 -1.40
C ARG A 77 15.15 -1.38 -1.95
N SER A 78 16.13 -0.48 -1.90
CA SER A 78 17.45 -0.72 -2.48
C SER A 78 18.16 -1.89 -1.80
N ILE A 79 18.03 -2.00 -0.47
CA ILE A 79 18.57 -3.14 0.28
C ILE A 79 17.87 -4.44 -0.12
N ASN A 80 16.53 -4.46 -0.18
CA ASN A 80 15.79 -5.66 -0.58
C ASN A 80 16.21 -6.13 -1.99
N VAL A 81 16.31 -5.21 -2.95
CA VAL A 81 16.75 -5.51 -4.31
C VAL A 81 18.20 -6.00 -4.36
N ALA A 82 19.12 -5.37 -3.61
CA ALA A 82 20.52 -5.80 -3.55
C ALA A 82 20.69 -7.23 -3.01
N LEU A 83 19.75 -7.69 -2.17
CA LEU A 83 19.70 -9.06 -1.64
C LEU A 83 18.92 -10.04 -2.52
N GLY A 84 18.49 -9.65 -3.73
CA GLY A 84 17.71 -10.50 -4.63
C GLY A 84 16.21 -10.50 -4.39
N ALA A 85 15.67 -9.47 -3.73
CA ALA A 85 14.26 -9.30 -3.39
C ALA A 85 13.61 -10.48 -2.63
N PRO A 86 14.24 -10.95 -1.52
CA PRO A 86 13.82 -12.15 -0.79
C PRO A 86 12.48 -12.01 -0.05
N VAL A 87 12.01 -10.78 0.19
CA VAL A 87 10.81 -10.53 1.00
C VAL A 87 9.83 -9.57 0.33
N ASP A 88 8.55 -9.75 0.68
CA ASP A 88 7.52 -8.73 0.44
C ASP A 88 7.71 -7.59 1.44
N ARG A 89 8.37 -6.54 0.95
CA ARG A 89 8.66 -5.34 1.74
C ARG A 89 7.39 -4.62 2.18
N TYR A 90 6.31 -4.62 1.39
CA TYR A 90 5.11 -3.85 1.71
C TYR A 90 4.39 -4.46 2.91
N PHE A 91 4.19 -5.78 2.87
CA PHE A 91 3.60 -6.50 3.99
C PHE A 91 4.46 -6.38 5.26
N LEU A 92 5.77 -6.56 5.14
CA LEU A 92 6.69 -6.49 6.28
C LEU A 92 6.73 -5.09 6.91
N MET A 93 6.75 -4.04 6.09
CA MET A 93 6.73 -2.65 6.55
C MET A 93 5.39 -2.33 7.24
N ALA A 94 4.25 -2.74 6.66
CA ALA A 94 2.95 -2.54 7.27
C ALA A 94 2.84 -3.24 8.64
N LYS A 95 3.29 -4.50 8.72
CA LYS A 95 3.35 -5.25 9.98
C LYS A 95 4.25 -4.57 11.01
N SER A 96 5.38 -4.03 10.58
CA SER A 96 6.31 -3.30 11.44
C SER A 96 5.70 -1.99 11.95
N ALA A 97 4.97 -1.26 11.10
CA ALA A 97 4.26 -0.05 11.48
C ALA A 97 3.17 -0.32 12.52
N VAL A 98 2.34 -1.35 12.32
CA VAL A 98 1.29 -1.76 13.28
C VAL A 98 1.89 -2.13 14.64
N ARG A 99 2.97 -2.93 14.64
CA ARG A 99 3.66 -3.32 15.87
C ARG A 99 4.24 -2.11 16.60
N SER A 100 4.94 -1.23 15.90
CA SER A 100 5.55 -0.03 16.48
C SER A 100 4.50 0.93 17.01
N PHE A 101 3.43 1.17 16.25
CA PHE A 101 2.31 2.01 16.68
C PHE A 101 1.64 1.46 17.95
N SER A 102 1.43 0.13 18.02
CA SER A 102 0.84 -0.53 19.19
C SER A 102 1.71 -0.39 20.44
N ARG A 103 3.04 -0.49 20.27
CA ARG A 103 4.02 -0.28 21.36
C ARG A 103 4.01 1.16 21.86
N LEU A 104 4.09 2.13 20.95
CA LEU A 104 4.08 3.57 21.28
C LEU A 104 2.77 4.00 21.94
N SER A 105 1.64 3.49 21.44
CA SER A 105 0.32 3.76 22.04
C SER A 105 0.19 3.15 23.44
N GLY A 106 0.81 1.98 23.68
CA GLY A 106 0.88 1.37 25.00
C GLY A 106 1.80 2.11 25.98
N GLN A 107 2.83 2.81 25.50
CA GLN A 107 3.78 3.55 26.34
C GLN A 107 3.14 4.78 27.03
N LYS A 108 2.07 5.34 26.45
CA LYS A 108 1.30 6.43 27.04
C LYS A 108 0.41 6.00 28.22
N SER A 109 0.31 4.70 28.51
CA SER A 109 -0.50 4.16 29.61
C SER A 109 0.39 3.84 30.83
N SER A 110 0.29 4.60 31.92
CA SER A 110 0.99 4.29 33.19
C SER A 110 0.23 3.23 34.02
N GLY A 111 0.96 2.46 34.85
CA GLY A 111 0.38 1.49 35.80
C GLY A 111 0.35 0.02 35.33
N ILE A 112 -0.60 -0.77 35.84
CA ILE A 112 -0.74 -2.24 35.59
C ILE A 112 -0.90 -2.57 34.10
N ARG A 113 -1.53 -1.67 33.32
CA ARG A 113 -1.64 -1.73 31.85
C ARG A 113 -0.29 -1.50 31.13
N GLY A 114 0.75 -1.09 31.84
CA GLY A 114 2.12 -0.95 31.38
C GLY A 114 2.99 -2.19 31.64
N SER A 115 2.46 -3.26 32.22
CA SER A 115 3.21 -4.52 32.36
C SER A 115 3.65 -5.07 31.00
N SER A 116 4.82 -5.73 30.96
CA SER A 116 5.42 -6.24 29.72
C SER A 116 4.51 -7.25 28.99
N VAL A 117 3.82 -8.10 29.77
CA VAL A 117 2.91 -9.13 29.25
C VAL A 117 1.67 -8.53 28.58
N PHE A 118 0.98 -7.58 29.23
CA PHE A 118 -0.18 -6.92 28.63
C PHE A 118 0.19 -6.12 27.38
N ARG A 119 1.36 -5.48 27.36
CA ARG A 119 1.89 -4.82 26.17
C ARG A 119 2.14 -5.81 25.03
N TRP A 120 2.74 -6.96 25.33
CA TRP A 120 2.97 -8.01 24.32
C TRP A 120 1.65 -8.57 23.77
N LEU A 121 0.70 -8.92 24.64
CA LEU A 121 -0.64 -9.39 24.23
C LEU A 121 -1.35 -8.38 23.34
N ARG A 122 -1.28 -7.09 23.67
CA ARG A 122 -1.85 -6.03 22.84
C ARG A 122 -1.20 -5.96 21.47
N VAL A 123 0.13 -6.00 21.40
CA VAL A 123 0.87 -5.97 20.12
C VAL A 123 0.53 -7.20 19.27
N ALA A 124 0.41 -8.38 19.90
CA ALA A 124 0.01 -9.61 19.23
C ALA A 124 -1.43 -9.50 18.68
N TRP A 125 -2.36 -8.99 19.50
CA TRP A 125 -3.75 -8.75 19.11
C TRP A 125 -3.88 -7.77 17.93
N GLU A 126 -3.21 -6.62 18.01
CA GLU A 126 -3.21 -5.62 16.93
C GLU A 126 -2.59 -6.19 15.64
N SER A 127 -1.53 -7.00 15.76
CA SER A 127 -0.93 -7.69 14.61
C SER A 127 -1.89 -8.70 13.99
N LEU A 128 -2.60 -9.50 14.80
CA LEU A 128 -3.57 -10.48 14.34
C LEU A 128 -4.75 -9.81 13.63
N LYS A 129 -5.33 -8.77 14.26
CA LYS A 129 -6.41 -7.98 13.68
C LYS A 129 -6.03 -7.39 12.33
N PHE A 130 -4.82 -6.83 12.21
CA PHE A 130 -4.29 -6.35 10.93
C PHE A 130 -4.21 -7.46 9.89
N GLU A 131 -3.66 -8.62 10.25
CA GLU A 131 -3.50 -9.74 9.31
C GLU A 131 -4.85 -10.29 8.84
N VAL A 132 -5.83 -10.42 9.74
CA VAL A 132 -7.20 -10.83 9.40
C VAL A 132 -7.85 -9.79 8.49
N ALA A 133 -7.78 -8.50 8.83
CA ALA A 133 -8.36 -7.44 8.02
C ALA A 133 -7.75 -7.40 6.61
N LEU A 134 -6.43 -7.54 6.49
CA LEU A 134 -5.75 -7.55 5.20
C LEU A 134 -6.17 -8.77 4.35
N ARG A 135 -6.29 -9.95 4.97
CA ARG A 135 -6.75 -11.16 4.27
C ARG A 135 -8.19 -11.02 3.81
N LEU A 136 -9.07 -10.46 4.64
CA LEU A 136 -10.47 -10.21 4.27
C LEU A 136 -10.57 -9.23 3.09
N GLU A 137 -9.81 -8.13 3.11
CA GLU A 137 -9.77 -7.19 1.99
C GLU A 137 -9.26 -7.85 0.71
N THR A 138 -8.20 -8.65 0.82
CA THR A 138 -7.64 -9.42 -0.30
C THR A 138 -8.68 -10.39 -0.89
N ILE A 139 -9.42 -11.09 -0.03
CA ILE A 139 -10.48 -12.02 -0.48
C ILE A 139 -11.63 -11.25 -1.12
N SER A 140 -12.05 -10.14 -0.52
CA SER A 140 -13.12 -9.29 -1.05
C SER A 140 -12.76 -8.78 -2.45
N MET A 141 -11.56 -8.22 -2.63
CA MET A 141 -11.09 -7.74 -3.93
C MET A 141 -11.00 -8.86 -4.97
N LYS A 142 -10.53 -10.07 -4.59
CA LYS A 142 -10.53 -11.25 -5.49
C LYS A 142 -11.94 -11.64 -5.88
N LEU A 143 -12.87 -11.67 -4.93
CA LEU A 143 -14.27 -12.00 -5.19
C LEU A 143 -14.91 -10.98 -6.14
N THR A 144 -14.70 -9.68 -5.91
CA THR A 144 -15.18 -8.62 -6.80
C THR A 144 -14.60 -8.77 -8.21
N ALA A 145 -13.29 -9.02 -8.33
CA ALA A 145 -12.66 -9.27 -9.63
C ALA A 145 -13.24 -10.52 -10.32
N SER A 146 -13.45 -11.61 -9.59
CA SER A 146 -14.09 -12.83 -10.12
C SER A 146 -15.53 -12.59 -10.59
N VAL A 147 -16.34 -11.87 -9.80
CA VAL A 147 -17.72 -11.51 -10.18
C VAL A 147 -17.72 -10.64 -11.44
N LEU A 148 -16.84 -9.64 -11.52
CA LEU A 148 -16.71 -8.79 -12.69
C LEU A 148 -16.28 -9.59 -13.93
N ARG A 149 -15.34 -10.53 -13.80
CA ARG A 149 -14.93 -11.43 -14.91
C ARG A 149 -16.10 -12.29 -15.40
N VAL A 150 -16.91 -12.84 -14.49
CA VAL A 150 -18.10 -13.63 -14.84
C VAL A 150 -19.15 -12.77 -15.55
N LEU A 151 -19.47 -11.59 -15.00
CA LEU A 151 -20.43 -10.66 -15.60
C LEU A 151 -19.97 -10.17 -16.98
N ALA A 152 -18.67 -9.93 -17.15
CA ALA A 152 -18.08 -9.58 -18.44
C ALA A 152 -18.18 -10.75 -19.44
N SER A 153 -17.94 -11.99 -18.99
CA SER A 153 -18.07 -13.18 -19.84
C SER A 153 -19.51 -13.45 -20.30
N TRP A 154 -20.50 -13.00 -19.53
CA TRP A 154 -21.92 -13.06 -19.89
C TRP A 154 -22.40 -11.87 -20.74
N GLY A 155 -21.50 -10.95 -21.10
CA GLY A 155 -21.84 -9.80 -21.94
C GLY A 155 -22.77 -8.79 -21.27
N LEU A 156 -22.96 -8.86 -19.94
CA LEU A 156 -23.89 -8.01 -19.19
C LEU A 156 -23.32 -6.63 -18.84
N LEU A 157 -22.02 -6.45 -18.98
CA LEU A 157 -21.34 -5.17 -18.72
C LEU A 157 -21.04 -4.46 -20.04
N ALA A 158 -21.53 -3.24 -20.18
CA ALA A 158 -21.00 -2.32 -21.18
C ALA A 158 -19.50 -2.15 -20.93
N GLN A 159 -18.69 -2.35 -21.96
CA GLN A 159 -17.23 -2.23 -21.91
C GLN A 159 -16.81 -0.78 -21.61
N SER A 160 -16.94 -0.33 -20.37
CA SER A 160 -16.31 0.91 -19.93
C SER A 160 -14.82 0.65 -19.74
N GLU A 161 -13.98 1.54 -20.26
CA GLU A 161 -12.51 1.50 -20.18
C GLU A 161 -11.99 1.23 -18.75
N GLN A 162 -12.69 1.77 -17.75
CA GLN A 162 -12.39 1.57 -16.31
C GLN A 162 -12.57 0.11 -15.83
N ILE A 163 -13.51 -0.63 -16.40
CA ILE A 163 -13.72 -2.06 -16.08
C ILE A 163 -12.63 -2.89 -16.76
N TYR A 164 -12.19 -2.50 -17.96
CA TYR A 164 -11.05 -3.14 -18.64
C TYR A 164 -9.74 -2.93 -17.90
N GLU A 165 -9.45 -1.71 -17.42
CA GLU A 165 -8.29 -1.44 -16.56
C GLU A 165 -8.34 -2.26 -15.25
N TYR A 166 -9.54 -2.47 -14.69
CA TYR A 166 -9.71 -3.30 -13.51
C TYR A 166 -9.55 -4.81 -13.81
N LEU A 167 -9.87 -5.27 -15.02
CA LEU A 167 -9.92 -6.68 -15.43
C LEU A 167 -8.66 -7.19 -16.18
N GLN A 168 -7.90 -6.34 -16.87
CA GLN A 168 -6.67 -6.71 -17.60
C GLN A 168 -5.46 -7.01 -16.68
N ALA A 169 -5.65 -6.90 -15.37
CA ALA A 169 -4.68 -7.28 -14.34
C ALA A 169 -4.92 -8.72 -13.82
#